data_AF-A0A0F4IXF1-F1
#
_entry.id   AF-A0A0F4IXF1-F1
#
_cell.length_a   1.000
_cell.length_b   1.000
_cell.length_c   1.000
_cell.angle_alpha   90.00
_cell.angle_beta   90.00
_cell.angle_gamma   90.00
#
_symmetry.space_group_name_H-M   'P 1'
#
loop_
_entity.id
_entity.type
_entity.pdbx_description
1 polymer ?
#
loop_
_entity_poly.entity_id
_entity_poly.type
_entity_poly.pdbx_seq_one_letter_code
_entity_poly.pdbx_strand_id
1 'polypeptide(L)'
;MSEALLREAEPLLGYEPPPGPGRPEALSLSLLPDGSRLLARAVRTGSGFHAHAVHLPGAEARGALPVTAWGSADWQERTPADGPPAALDRIPAPGPYDRAAMAEFVAARGAWLAAFFDDVRRVAEEPGAPKVVLVEAEAADVARWVMLACGVLPHARGQWLSFTTYTRQPLSAPQQLVGVQPQDTGALAVGGRRHRVYDLSLIH
;
A
#
# COMPACT_ATOMS: atom_id res chain seq x y z
N MET A 1 9.08 4.59 -20.70
CA MET A 1 7.69 4.75 -20.22
C MET A 1 6.95 5.66 -21.19
N SER A 2 5.74 5.32 -21.63
CA SER A 2 4.99 6.16 -22.57
C SER A 2 4.41 7.39 -21.86
N GLU A 3 4.12 8.46 -22.61
CA GLU A 3 3.47 9.67 -22.08
C GLU A 3 2.05 9.39 -21.57
N ALA A 4 1.37 8.39 -22.13
CA ALA A 4 0.09 7.91 -21.63
C ALA A 4 0.23 7.28 -20.24
N LEU A 5 1.21 6.39 -20.04
CA LEU A 5 1.49 5.76 -18.76
C LEU A 5 1.93 6.77 -17.69
N LEU A 6 2.68 7.81 -18.06
CA LEU A 6 3.01 8.91 -17.15
C LEU A 6 1.77 9.64 -16.63
N ARG A 7 0.83 9.98 -17.52
CA ARG A 7 -0.44 10.64 -17.14
C ARG A 7 -1.33 9.75 -16.27
N GLU A 8 -1.32 8.44 -16.51
CA GLU A 8 -2.04 7.46 -15.67
C GLU A 8 -1.39 7.27 -14.30
N ALA A 9 -0.05 7.32 -14.24
CA ALA A 9 0.72 7.14 -13.02
C ALA A 9 0.66 8.36 -12.09
N GLU A 10 0.67 9.58 -12.63
CA GLU A 10 0.73 10.83 -11.86
C GLU A 10 -0.26 10.91 -10.68
N PRO A 11 -1.58 10.66 -10.84
CA PRO A 11 -2.51 10.68 -9.70
C PRO A 11 -2.25 9.57 -8.66
N LEU A 12 -1.62 8.46 -9.07
CA LEU A 12 -1.28 7.32 -8.20
C LEU A 12 -0.01 7.55 -7.38
N LEU A 13 0.84 8.47 -7.81
CA LEU A 13 2.09 8.84 -7.14
C LEU A 13 1.92 10.00 -6.15
N GLY A 14 0.72 10.60 -6.10
CA GLY A 14 0.42 11.67 -5.17
C GLY A 14 0.66 11.26 -3.71
N TYR A 15 1.43 12.07 -2.99
CA TYR A 15 1.68 11.90 -1.57
C TYR A 15 1.43 13.21 -0.84
N GLU A 16 0.55 13.14 0.16
CA GLU A 16 0.25 14.26 1.03
C GLU A 16 0.77 13.94 2.44
N PRO A 17 1.84 14.60 2.92
CA PRO A 17 2.34 14.34 4.26
C PRO A 17 1.30 14.72 5.33
N PRO A 18 1.31 14.05 6.50
CA PRO A 18 0.43 14.42 7.59
C PRO A 18 0.84 15.81 8.13
N PRO A 19 -0.09 16.54 8.77
CA PRO A 19 0.27 17.76 9.49
C PRO A 19 1.23 17.42 10.65
N GLY A 20 2.29 18.21 10.80
CA GLY A 20 3.27 18.03 11.88
C GLY A 20 4.51 17.20 11.51
N PRO A 21 5.24 16.66 12.50
CA PRO A 21 6.54 16.02 12.27
C PRO A 21 6.47 14.62 11.65
N GLY A 22 5.27 14.05 11.48
CA GLY A 22 5.08 12.71 10.90
C GLY A 22 5.69 12.60 9.50
N ARG A 23 6.41 11.51 9.25
CA ARG A 23 7.05 11.20 7.96
C ARG A 23 6.74 9.77 7.52
N PRO A 24 5.46 9.37 7.43
CA PRO A 24 5.13 8.03 6.95
C PRO A 24 5.68 7.85 5.54
N GLU A 25 6.29 6.70 5.27
CA GLU A 25 6.46 6.28 3.88
C GLU A 25 5.16 5.67 3.38
N ALA A 26 4.78 6.00 2.15
CA ALA A 26 3.67 5.35 1.47
C ALA A 26 4.23 4.35 0.48
N LEU A 27 3.96 3.06 0.69
CA LEU A 27 4.16 2.02 -0.31
C LEU A 27 2.80 1.70 -0.91
N SER A 28 2.68 1.77 -2.23
CA SER A 28 1.44 1.50 -2.95
C SER A 28 1.65 0.55 -4.11
N LEU A 29 0.68 -0.33 -4.34
CA LEU A 29 0.55 -1.15 -5.53
C LEU A 29 -0.80 -0.85 -6.17
N SER A 30 -0.76 -0.31 -7.39
CA SER A 30 -1.96 0.10 -8.14
C SER A 30 -2.13 -0.74 -9.40
N LEU A 31 -3.37 -1.06 -9.75
CA LEU A 31 -3.72 -1.68 -11.03
C LEU A 31 -3.96 -0.59 -12.07
N LEU A 32 -3.33 -0.73 -13.23
CA LEU A 32 -3.49 0.17 -14.37
C LEU A 32 -4.56 -0.34 -15.35
N PRO A 33 -5.15 0.52 -16.19
CA PRO A 33 -6.22 0.13 -17.11
C PRO A 33 -5.83 -0.97 -18.11
N ASP A 34 -4.55 -1.04 -18.48
CA ASP A 34 -3.99 -2.07 -19.37
C ASP A 34 -3.75 -3.42 -18.66
N GLY A 35 -4.06 -3.53 -17.37
CA GLY A 35 -3.85 -4.72 -16.55
C GLY A 35 -2.45 -4.83 -15.93
N SER A 36 -1.54 -3.92 -16.28
CA SER A 36 -0.24 -3.80 -15.62
C SER A 36 -0.36 -3.18 -14.23
N ARG A 37 0.75 -3.11 -13.49
CA ARG A 37 0.77 -2.54 -12.14
C ARG A 37 1.85 -1.49 -11.98
N LEU A 38 1.59 -0.60 -11.03
CA LEU A 38 2.56 0.40 -10.56
C LEU A 38 2.81 0.16 -9.07
N LEU A 39 4.02 -0.28 -8.73
CA LEU A 39 4.50 -0.33 -7.35
C LEU A 39 5.29 0.95 -7.08
N ALA A 40 4.87 1.76 -6.12
CA ALA A 40 5.50 3.03 -5.84
C ALA A 40 5.78 3.19 -4.34
N ARG A 41 6.92 3.83 -4.04
CA ARG A 41 7.22 4.35 -2.71
C ARG A 41 7.27 5.85 -2.77
N ALA A 42 6.55 6.53 -1.88
CA ALA A 42 6.65 7.96 -1.69
C ALA A 42 7.09 8.30 -0.26
N VAL A 43 7.99 9.28 -0.15
CA VAL A 43 8.53 9.79 1.12
C VAL A 43 8.52 11.30 1.14
N ARG A 44 8.23 11.87 2.30
CA ARG A 44 8.38 13.32 2.53
C ARG A 44 9.86 13.72 2.36
N THR A 45 10.10 14.76 1.58
CA THR A 45 11.38 15.47 1.50
C THR A 45 11.23 16.85 2.14
N GLY A 46 12.29 17.67 2.17
CA GLY A 46 12.29 18.96 2.87
C GLY A 46 11.02 19.80 2.66
N SER A 47 10.77 20.26 1.43
CA SER A 47 9.61 21.09 1.07
C SER A 47 8.50 20.33 0.31
N GLY A 48 8.66 19.04 0.04
CA GLY A 48 7.73 18.27 -0.79
C GLY A 48 7.82 16.77 -0.53
N PHE A 49 7.82 15.98 -1.60
CA PHE A 49 8.00 14.53 -1.53
C PHE A 49 8.82 14.02 -2.71
N HIS A 50 9.33 12.80 -2.57
CA HIS A 50 9.93 12.04 -3.64
C HIS A 50 9.15 10.74 -3.80
N ALA A 51 8.77 10.41 -5.03
CA ALA A 51 8.17 9.13 -5.38
C ALA A 51 9.09 8.37 -6.32
N HIS A 52 9.36 7.10 -5.98
CA HIS A 52 10.07 6.16 -6.83
C HIS A 52 9.12 5.04 -7.21
N ALA A 53 8.96 4.75 -8.51
CA ALA A 53 7.95 3.83 -9.01
C ALA A 53 8.54 2.79 -9.96
N VAL A 54 7.93 1.61 -9.92
CA VAL A 54 8.27 0.41 -10.69
C VAL A 54 7.04 0.00 -11.48
N HIS A 55 7.18 -0.07 -12.80
CA HIS A 55 6.12 -0.54 -13.68
C HIS A 55 6.25 -2.06 -13.87
N LEU A 56 5.15 -2.77 -13.68
CA LEU A 56 5.08 -4.23 -13.69
C LEU A 56 4.11 -4.66 -14.82
N PRO A 57 4.61 -4.99 -16.03
CA PRO A 57 3.79 -5.18 -17.23
C PRO A 57 2.90 -6.45 -17.30
N GLY A 58 2.73 -7.21 -16.21
CA GLY A 58 1.96 -8.49 -16.14
C GLY A 58 2.72 -9.70 -16.70
N ALA A 59 2.36 -10.99 -16.52
CA ALA A 59 1.40 -11.69 -15.65
C ALA A 59 2.10 -12.66 -14.65
N GLU A 60 3.42 -12.67 -14.61
CA GLU A 60 4.18 -13.29 -13.52
C GLU A 60 5.22 -12.27 -13.06
N ALA A 61 4.93 -11.53 -11.99
CA ALA A 61 6.02 -10.91 -11.27
C ALA A 61 6.84 -12.06 -10.66
N ARG A 62 7.82 -12.56 -11.41
CA ARG A 62 8.82 -13.49 -10.87
C ARG A 62 9.59 -12.72 -9.82
N GLY A 63 9.37 -13.05 -8.56
CA GLY A 63 10.00 -12.32 -7.47
C GLY A 63 9.17 -12.35 -6.20
N ALA A 64 9.55 -11.48 -5.27
CA ALA A 64 8.90 -11.36 -3.99
C ALA A 64 7.54 -10.65 -4.11
N LEU A 65 6.67 -10.81 -3.11
CA LEU A 65 5.39 -10.11 -3.06
C LEU A 65 5.65 -8.59 -3.03
N PRO A 66 4.90 -7.74 -3.76
CA PRO A 66 5.17 -6.30 -3.83
C PRO A 66 5.27 -5.60 -2.47
N VAL A 67 4.45 -6.01 -1.49
CA VAL A 67 4.50 -5.44 -0.14
C VAL A 67 5.79 -5.75 0.61
N THR A 68 6.50 -6.82 0.27
CA THR A 68 7.79 -7.15 0.90
C THR A 68 8.89 -6.15 0.53
N ALA A 69 8.70 -5.35 -0.52
CA ALA A 69 9.58 -4.22 -0.84
C ALA A 69 9.50 -3.09 0.21
N TRP A 70 8.60 -3.16 1.20
CA TRP A 70 8.58 -2.26 2.35
C TRP A 70 9.95 -2.22 3.03
N GLY A 71 10.50 -1.01 3.26
CA GLY A 71 11.83 -0.85 3.83
C GLY A 71 13.00 -1.37 2.97
N SER A 72 12.79 -1.66 1.68
CA SER A 72 13.88 -2.07 0.78
C SER A 72 14.92 -0.97 0.58
N ALA A 73 16.19 -1.35 0.56
CA ALA A 73 17.30 -0.44 0.28
C ALA A 73 17.40 -0.04 -1.21
N ASP A 74 16.67 -0.72 -2.10
CA ASP A 74 16.65 -0.40 -3.54
C ASP A 74 15.85 0.87 -3.85
N TRP A 75 15.03 1.35 -2.89
CA TRP A 75 14.26 2.57 -3.06
C TRP A 75 15.14 3.82 -3.05
N GLN A 76 14.99 4.66 -4.07
CA GLN A 76 15.58 5.99 -4.08
C GLN A 76 14.79 6.92 -3.16
N GLU A 77 15.51 7.79 -2.46
CA GLU A 77 14.94 8.79 -1.54
C GLU A 77 14.95 10.20 -2.13
N ARG A 78 15.61 10.37 -3.28
CA ARG A 78 15.75 11.64 -3.99
C ARG A 78 15.94 11.39 -5.48
N THR A 79 15.49 12.34 -6.28
CA THR A 79 15.72 12.33 -7.73
C THR A 79 17.22 12.48 -8.00
N PRO A 80 17.85 11.60 -8.81
CA PRO A 80 19.23 11.78 -9.23
C PRO A 80 19.46 13.11 -9.96
N ALA A 81 20.63 13.72 -9.78
CA ALA A 81 20.98 15.00 -10.42
C ALA A 81 21.12 14.87 -11.94
N ASP A 82 21.46 13.68 -12.43
CA ASP A 82 21.80 13.40 -13.83
C ASP A 82 20.58 13.07 -14.72
N GLY A 83 19.37 13.33 -14.24
CA GLY A 83 18.12 13.09 -14.97
C GLY A 83 17.20 12.05 -14.30
N PRO A 84 16.07 11.70 -14.93
CA PRO A 84 15.14 10.73 -14.38
C PRO A 84 15.83 9.37 -14.19
N PRO A 85 15.61 8.68 -13.05
CA PRO A 85 16.16 7.35 -12.85
C PRO A 85 15.61 6.38 -13.92
N ALA A 86 16.39 5.35 -14.25
CA ALA A 86 15.89 4.27 -15.08
C ALA A 86 14.66 3.65 -14.41
N ALA A 87 13.57 3.45 -15.17
CA ALA A 87 12.41 2.75 -14.67
C ALA A 87 12.85 1.35 -14.24
N LEU A 88 12.56 0.98 -13.00
CA LEU A 88 12.77 -0.39 -12.56
C LEU A 88 11.70 -1.27 -13.21
N ASP A 89 12.15 -2.40 -13.75
CA ASP A 89 11.36 -3.41 -14.46
C ASP A 89 11.03 -4.62 -13.58
N ARG A 90 11.48 -4.60 -12.32
CA ARG A 90 11.30 -5.68 -11.34
C ARG A 90 10.96 -5.14 -9.96
N ILE A 91 10.29 -5.99 -9.17
CA ILE A 91 10.01 -5.71 -7.76
C ILE A 91 11.36 -5.55 -7.03
N PRO A 92 11.53 -4.48 -6.23
CA PRO A 92 12.69 -4.32 -5.35
C PRO A 92 12.92 -5.52 -4.45
N ALA A 93 14.16 -5.77 -4.03
CA ALA A 93 14.43 -6.83 -3.07
C ALA A 93 13.62 -6.61 -1.79
N PRO A 94 13.16 -7.69 -1.11
CA PRO A 94 12.49 -7.54 0.18
C PRO A 94 13.30 -6.69 1.16
N GLY A 95 12.63 -5.79 1.87
CA GLY A 95 13.25 -5.10 3.00
C GLY A 95 13.39 -6.02 4.23
N PRO A 96 13.91 -5.48 5.34
CA PRO A 96 14.08 -6.23 6.57
C PRO A 96 12.75 -6.81 7.07
N TYR A 97 12.75 -8.10 7.40
CA TYR A 97 11.60 -8.78 7.99
C TYR A 97 11.91 -9.22 9.42
N ASP A 98 11.15 -8.69 10.36
CA ASP A 98 11.22 -9.09 11.77
C ASP A 98 10.06 -10.03 12.12
N ARG A 99 10.40 -11.31 12.35
CA ARG A 99 9.44 -12.36 12.71
C ARG A 99 8.84 -12.12 14.10
N ALA A 100 9.61 -11.61 15.06
CA ALA A 100 9.13 -11.38 16.42
C ALA A 100 8.10 -10.25 16.41
N ALA A 101 8.41 -9.13 15.74
CA ALA A 101 7.48 -8.03 15.57
C ALA A 101 6.19 -8.46 14.83
N MET A 102 6.27 -9.34 13.84
CA MET A 102 5.08 -9.89 13.18
C MET A 102 4.24 -10.76 14.13
N ALA A 103 4.88 -11.59 14.98
CA ALA A 103 4.15 -12.43 15.93
C ALA A 103 3.43 -11.59 17.00
N GLU A 104 4.08 -10.57 17.53
CA GLU A 104 3.48 -9.61 18.47
C GLU A 104 2.31 -8.87 17.82
N PHE A 105 2.50 -8.40 16.58
CA PHE A 105 1.46 -7.74 15.81
C PHE A 105 0.21 -8.62 15.64
N VAL A 106 0.39 -9.89 15.27
CA VAL A 106 -0.70 -10.87 15.13
C VAL A 106 -1.39 -11.14 16.47
N ALA A 107 -0.62 -11.30 17.55
CA ALA A 107 -1.17 -11.54 18.88
C ALA A 107 -2.04 -10.37 19.37
N ALA A 108 -1.58 -9.13 19.20
CA ALA A 108 -2.30 -7.92 19.59
C ALA A 108 -3.62 -7.73 18.82
N ARG A 109 -3.69 -8.22 17.58
CA ARG A 109 -4.83 -8.02 16.66
C ARG A 109 -5.70 -9.27 16.46
N GLY A 110 -5.51 -10.30 17.31
CA GLY A 110 -6.15 -11.61 17.15
C GLY A 110 -7.67 -11.58 16.99
N ALA A 111 -8.36 -10.69 17.72
CA ALA A 111 -9.83 -10.58 17.68
C ALA A 111 -10.39 -10.12 16.31
N TRP A 112 -9.57 -9.47 15.48
CA TRP A 112 -9.99 -8.92 14.18
C TRP A 112 -9.55 -9.76 12.99
N LEU A 113 -8.58 -10.66 13.16
CA LEU A 113 -7.95 -11.41 12.06
C LEU A 113 -8.96 -12.18 11.22
N ALA A 114 -9.91 -12.88 11.85
CA ALA A 114 -10.90 -13.68 11.14
C ALA A 114 -11.78 -12.82 10.22
N ALA A 115 -12.37 -11.75 10.77
CA ALA A 115 -13.19 -10.82 9.99
C ALA A 115 -12.37 -10.14 8.89
N PHE A 116 -11.14 -9.73 9.19
CA PHE A 116 -10.24 -9.14 8.21
C PHE A 116 -9.97 -10.10 7.04
N PHE A 117 -9.67 -11.37 7.32
CA PHE A 117 -9.42 -12.36 6.27
C PHE A 117 -10.67 -12.64 5.43
N ASP A 118 -11.86 -12.67 6.03
CA ASP A 118 -13.11 -12.81 5.28
C ASP A 118 -13.33 -11.61 4.34
N ASP A 119 -13.11 -10.38 4.82
CA ASP A 119 -13.22 -9.18 4.01
C ASP A 119 -12.15 -9.12 2.90
N VAL A 120 -10.92 -9.54 3.17
CA VAL A 120 -9.84 -9.64 2.18
C VAL A 120 -10.20 -10.62 1.07
N ARG A 121 -10.74 -11.80 1.42
CA ARG A 121 -11.19 -12.79 0.43
C ARG A 121 -12.31 -12.23 -0.43
N ARG A 122 -13.29 -11.58 0.20
CA ARG A 122 -14.39 -10.91 -0.50
C ARG A 122 -13.89 -9.86 -1.49
N VAL A 123 -12.95 -9.01 -1.08
CA VAL A 123 -12.36 -7.99 -1.96
C VAL A 123 -11.57 -8.59 -3.12
N ALA A 124 -10.94 -9.74 -2.92
CA ALA A 124 -10.21 -10.45 -3.97
C ALA A 124 -11.12 -11.22 -4.93
N GLU A 125 -12.28 -11.69 -4.49
CA GLU A 125 -13.13 -12.64 -5.23
C GLU A 125 -14.41 -12.01 -5.81
N GLU A 126 -14.93 -10.94 -5.20
CA GLU A 126 -16.20 -10.31 -5.59
C GLU A 126 -15.99 -8.93 -6.25
N PRO A 127 -16.29 -8.77 -7.54
CA PRO A 127 -16.30 -7.46 -8.18
C PRO A 127 -17.22 -6.47 -7.46
N GLY A 128 -16.69 -5.31 -7.11
CA GLY A 128 -17.45 -4.27 -6.42
C GLY A 128 -17.59 -4.47 -4.90
N ALA A 129 -16.90 -5.45 -4.32
CA ALA A 129 -16.80 -5.58 -2.87
C ALA A 129 -16.28 -4.28 -2.22
N PRO A 130 -16.78 -3.93 -1.01
CA PRO A 130 -16.29 -2.78 -0.26
C PRO A 130 -14.79 -2.87 0.00
N LYS A 131 -14.06 -1.77 -0.21
CA LYS A 131 -12.63 -1.68 0.11
C LYS A 131 -12.39 -1.92 1.60
N VAL A 132 -11.21 -2.42 1.97
CA VAL A 132 -10.80 -2.50 3.37
C VAL A 132 -9.92 -1.30 3.69
N VAL A 133 -10.31 -0.55 4.72
CA VAL A 133 -9.57 0.59 5.25
C VAL A 133 -8.97 0.19 6.59
N LEU A 134 -7.66 0.36 6.70
CA LEU A 134 -6.85 0.03 7.85
C LEU A 134 -6.42 1.34 8.51
N VAL A 135 -6.87 1.57 9.74
CA VAL A 135 -6.46 2.73 10.54
C VAL A 135 -5.40 2.27 11.53
N GLU A 136 -4.17 2.69 11.29
CA GLU A 136 -3.00 2.37 12.12
C GLU A 136 -2.21 3.66 12.35
N ALA A 137 -1.53 3.76 13.50
CA ALA A 137 -0.66 4.91 13.77
C ALA A 137 0.54 4.94 12.81
N GLU A 138 1.10 3.75 12.53
CA GLU A 138 2.30 3.55 11.74
C GLU A 138 1.98 2.87 10.40
N ALA A 139 2.49 3.42 9.30
CA ALA A 139 2.33 2.80 7.97
C ALA A 139 2.98 1.40 7.88
N ALA A 140 3.96 1.11 8.74
CA ALA A 140 4.55 -0.23 8.87
C ALA A 140 3.53 -1.28 9.36
N ASP A 141 2.60 -0.90 10.23
CA ASP A 141 1.53 -1.78 10.70
C ASP A 141 0.53 -2.09 9.59
N VAL A 142 0.23 -1.10 8.73
CA VAL A 142 -0.55 -1.36 7.51
C VAL A 142 0.20 -2.32 6.58
N ALA A 143 1.51 -2.17 6.40
CA ALA A 143 2.31 -3.10 5.61
C ALA A 143 2.24 -4.53 6.19
N ARG A 144 2.24 -4.69 7.51
CA ARG A 144 2.04 -6.00 8.19
C ARG A 144 0.68 -6.60 7.89
N TRP A 145 -0.40 -5.81 7.95
CA TRP A 145 -1.74 -6.26 7.53
C TRP A 145 -1.76 -6.75 6.08
N VAL A 146 -1.15 -6.01 5.16
CA VAL A 146 -1.07 -6.40 3.74
C VAL A 146 -0.25 -7.67 3.57
N MET A 147 0.85 -7.85 4.30
CA MET A 147 1.62 -9.11 4.32
C MET A 147 0.75 -10.30 4.77
N LEU A 148 -0.06 -10.13 5.82
CA LEU A 148 -0.99 -11.17 6.27
C LEU A 148 -2.05 -11.48 5.20
N ALA A 149 -2.62 -10.44 4.58
CA ALA A 149 -3.59 -10.58 3.50
C ALA A 149 -3.03 -11.39 2.31
N CYS A 150 -1.80 -11.08 1.87
CA CYS A 150 -1.13 -11.83 0.82
C CYS A 150 -0.84 -13.29 1.20
N GLY A 151 -0.63 -13.58 2.49
CA GLY A 151 -0.35 -14.93 3.00
C GLY A 151 -1.56 -15.86 3.06
N VAL A 152 -2.77 -15.33 3.22
CA VAL A 152 -4.01 -16.13 3.32
C VAL A 152 -4.71 -16.36 1.98
N LEU A 153 -4.38 -15.57 0.97
CA LEU A 153 -4.94 -15.74 -0.37
C LEU A 153 -4.18 -16.84 -1.14
N PRO A 154 -4.88 -17.68 -1.93
CA PRO A 154 -4.21 -18.65 -2.80
C PRO A 154 -3.16 -17.96 -3.70
N HIS A 155 -2.00 -18.59 -3.90
CA HIS A 155 -0.82 -17.99 -4.57
C HIS A 155 -1.11 -17.42 -5.97
N ALA A 156 -2.10 -17.96 -6.71
CA ALA A 156 -2.51 -17.43 -8.02
C ALA A 156 -3.37 -16.15 -7.94
N ARG A 157 -3.89 -15.82 -6.76
CA ARG A 157 -4.87 -14.74 -6.50
C ARG A 157 -4.33 -13.65 -5.57
N GLY A 158 -3.44 -14.01 -4.64
CA GLY A 158 -2.84 -13.08 -3.66
C GLY A 158 -1.85 -12.06 -4.25
N GLN A 159 -1.33 -12.30 -5.45
CA GLN A 159 -0.37 -11.40 -6.11
C GLN A 159 -1.02 -10.09 -6.61
N TRP A 160 -2.35 -9.98 -6.51
CA TRP A 160 -3.12 -8.97 -7.23
C TRP A 160 -4.00 -8.09 -6.34
N LEU A 161 -3.89 -8.18 -5.00
CA LEU A 161 -4.45 -7.16 -4.11
C LEU A 161 -3.75 -5.83 -4.36
N SER A 162 -4.48 -4.80 -4.76
CA SER A 162 -3.95 -3.43 -4.75
C SER A 162 -3.97 -2.86 -3.33
N PHE A 163 -2.94 -2.12 -2.96
CA PHE A 163 -2.84 -1.56 -1.61
C PHE A 163 -2.16 -0.19 -1.61
N THR A 164 -2.44 0.62 -0.59
CA THR A 164 -1.55 1.70 -0.16
C THR A 164 -1.38 1.63 1.34
N THR A 165 -0.15 1.76 1.86
CA THR A 165 0.10 1.76 3.30
C THR A 165 -0.27 3.08 3.98
N TYR A 166 -0.43 4.15 3.19
CA TYR A 166 -0.77 5.47 3.69
C TYR A 166 -1.44 6.32 2.60
N THR A 167 -2.49 7.05 2.97
CA THR A 167 -3.08 8.16 2.21
C THR A 167 -3.87 9.07 3.13
N ARG A 168 -3.96 10.37 2.80
CA ARG A 168 -4.88 11.31 3.44
C ARG A 168 -6.25 11.38 2.76
N GLN A 169 -6.39 10.69 1.63
CA GLN A 169 -7.59 10.73 0.79
C GLN A 169 -8.14 9.32 0.54
N PRO A 170 -8.58 8.60 1.59
CA PRO A 170 -8.96 7.19 1.47
C PRO A 170 -10.12 6.93 0.50
N LEU A 171 -11.05 7.87 0.34
CA LEU A 171 -12.19 7.72 -0.56
C LEU A 171 -11.79 7.81 -2.04
N SER A 172 -10.70 8.52 -2.35
CA SER A 172 -10.18 8.71 -3.71
C SER A 172 -9.13 7.66 -4.09
N ALA A 173 -8.54 6.98 -3.11
CA ALA A 173 -7.51 5.95 -3.34
C ALA A 173 -8.10 4.78 -4.14
N PRO A 174 -7.60 4.43 -5.34
CA PRO A 174 -8.18 3.37 -6.17
C PRO A 174 -7.92 1.96 -5.64
N GLN A 175 -7.05 1.81 -4.64
CA GLN A 175 -6.63 0.53 -4.12
C GLN A 175 -7.71 -0.17 -3.28
N GLN A 176 -7.56 -1.49 -3.14
CA GLN A 176 -8.46 -2.38 -2.42
C GLN A 176 -8.22 -2.36 -0.91
N LEU A 177 -6.95 -2.36 -0.49
CA LEU A 177 -6.52 -2.16 0.88
C LEU A 177 -5.96 -0.75 1.05
N VAL A 178 -6.51 0.04 1.97
CA VAL A 178 -6.16 1.46 2.11
C VAL A 178 -5.76 1.75 3.54
N GLY A 179 -4.48 2.03 3.75
CA GLY A 179 -3.94 2.52 5.02
C GLY A 179 -4.18 4.00 5.21
N VAL A 180 -4.63 4.38 6.40
CA VAL A 180 -4.78 5.76 6.83
C VAL A 180 -4.29 5.92 8.26
N GLN A 181 -3.85 7.13 8.59
CA GLN A 181 -3.59 7.47 9.99
C GLN A 181 -4.89 7.90 10.69
N PRO A 182 -4.94 7.85 12.04
CA PRO A 182 -6.16 8.11 12.80
C PRO A 182 -6.77 9.49 12.52
N GLN A 183 -5.94 10.51 12.33
CA GLN A 183 -6.40 11.87 12.04
C GLN A 183 -7.11 12.03 10.68
N ASP A 184 -6.89 11.12 9.72
CA ASP A 184 -7.46 11.20 8.37
C ASP A 184 -8.75 10.36 8.23
N THR A 185 -9.29 9.83 9.35
CA THR A 185 -10.52 9.02 9.38
C THR A 185 -11.81 9.81 9.22
N GLY A 186 -11.79 11.13 9.40
CA GLY A 186 -12.99 11.98 9.35
C GLY A 186 -13.79 11.86 8.05
N ALA A 187 -13.11 11.64 6.91
CA ALA A 187 -13.76 11.42 5.61
C ALA A 187 -14.52 10.07 5.54
N LEU A 188 -14.11 9.07 6.31
CA LEU A 188 -14.71 7.73 6.31
C LEU A 188 -16.08 7.68 6.99
N ALA A 189 -16.35 8.60 7.91
CA ALA A 189 -17.63 8.71 8.61
C ALA A 189 -18.82 9.03 7.68
N VAL A 190 -18.54 9.57 6.48
CA VAL A 190 -19.53 10.04 5.51
C VAL A 190 -19.75 9.04 4.35
N GLY A 191 -18.87 8.05 4.18
CA GLY A 191 -18.75 7.25 2.95
C GLY A 191 -19.71 6.07 2.74
N GLY A 192 -20.64 5.79 3.67
CA GLY A 192 -21.63 4.71 3.53
C GLY A 192 -21.04 3.29 3.41
N ARG A 193 -21.78 2.33 2.83
CA ARG A 193 -21.42 0.88 2.74
C ARG A 193 -20.26 0.55 1.78
N ARG A 194 -19.50 1.54 1.30
CA ARG A 194 -18.47 1.37 0.25
C ARG A 194 -17.12 0.89 0.77
N HIS A 195 -16.94 0.86 2.09
CA HIS A 195 -15.71 0.42 2.74
C HIS A 195 -16.00 -0.29 4.08
N ARG A 196 -15.05 -1.12 4.50
CA ARG A 196 -14.96 -1.75 5.82
C ARG A 196 -13.79 -1.14 6.56
N VAL A 197 -14.00 -0.64 7.78
CA VAL A 197 -12.96 0.02 8.58
C VAL A 197 -12.50 -0.91 9.69
N TYR A 198 -11.19 -1.09 9.79
CA TYR A 198 -10.51 -1.68 10.95
C TYR A 198 -9.73 -0.57 11.64
N ASP A 199 -10.28 -0.05 12.74
CA ASP A 199 -9.62 0.97 13.55
C ASP A 199 -8.90 0.34 14.73
N LEU A 200 -7.57 0.34 14.66
CA LEU A 200 -6.68 -0.36 15.58
C LEU A 200 -5.69 0.61 16.22
N SER A 201 -5.92 1.91 16.03
CA SER A 201 -5.05 3.00 16.49
C SER A 201 -4.92 3.12 18.01
N LEU A 202 -5.75 2.42 18.77
CA LEU A 202 -5.77 2.42 20.23
C LEU A 202 -5.17 1.15 20.86
N ILE A 203 -4.63 0.23 20.04
CA ILE A 203 -4.02 -1.01 20.52
C ILE A 203 -2.52 -0.77 20.72
N HIS A 204 -2.11 -0.60 21.97
CA HIS A 204 -0.71 -0.50 22.41
C HIS A 204 -0.38 -1.61 23.40
#